data_AF-A0A0K0MN07-F1
#
_entry.id   AF-A0A0K0MN07-F1
#
_cell.length_a   1.000
_cell.length_b   1.000
_cell.length_c   1.000
_cell.angle_alpha   90.00
_cell.angle_beta   90.00
_cell.angle_gamma   90.00
#
_symmetry.space_group_name_H-M   'P 1'
#
loop_
_entity.id
_entity.type
_entity.pdbx_description
1 polymer ?
#
loop_
_entity_poly.entity_id
_entity_poly.type
_entity_poly.pdbx_seq_one_letter_code
_entity_poly.pdbx_strand_id
1 'polypeptide(L)'
;DRVLALVHYYAREGYFRHVQTVCNEVLKKRPGDGVLTFWRAYGLLMEGNTADAMRDLSSIQGNSDLELAVAAAQLLGHESAKVPDHDAIIDLQAKLEIEERTASDQPCLHLASFYLYTKSKERARGLVERVLRNQPDMVPAQVLLGWIII
;
A
#
# COMPACT_ATOMS: atom_id res chain seq x y z
N ASP A 1 14.80 -4.54 -4.32
CA ASP A 1 15.40 -3.18 -4.24
C ASP A 1 15.72 -2.90 -2.76
N ARG A 2 16.95 -2.48 -2.44
CA ARG A 2 17.39 -2.15 -1.06
C ARG A 2 16.56 -1.02 -0.45
N VAL A 3 16.05 -0.10 -1.27
CA VAL A 3 15.23 1.03 -0.83
C VAL A 3 13.89 0.53 -0.26
N LEU A 4 13.21 -0.36 -0.97
CA LEU A 4 11.93 -0.89 -0.52
C LEU A 4 12.08 -1.68 0.78
N ALA A 5 13.13 -2.48 0.94
CA ALA A 5 13.39 -3.18 2.20
C ALA A 5 13.51 -2.21 3.40
N LEU A 6 14.17 -1.06 3.19
CA LEU A 6 14.29 -0.02 4.21
C LEU A 6 12.95 0.69 4.49
N VAL A 7 12.18 0.98 3.44
CA VAL A 7 10.82 1.54 3.56
C VAL A 7 9.93 0.62 4.39
N HIS A 8 9.91 -0.67 4.08
CA HIS A 8 9.14 -1.66 4.81
C HIS A 8 9.57 -1.81 6.27
N TYR A 9 10.88 -1.77 6.54
CA TYR A 9 11.40 -1.75 7.90
C TYR A 9 10.88 -0.54 8.67
N TYR A 10 10.98 0.67 8.11
CA TYR A 10 10.46 1.87 8.75
C TYR A 10 8.95 1.90 8.90
N ALA A 11 8.19 1.38 7.93
CA ALA A 11 6.74 1.25 8.03
C ALA A 11 6.34 0.35 9.21
N ARG A 12 7.03 -0.79 9.36
CA ARG A 12 6.82 -1.73 10.47
C ARG A 12 7.09 -1.12 11.84
N GLU A 13 8.19 -0.37 11.98
CA GLU A 13 8.59 0.26 13.24
C GLU A 13 7.80 1.55 13.55
N GLY A 14 6.90 1.97 12.65
CA GLY A 14 6.12 3.21 12.82
C GLY A 14 6.92 4.49 12.52
N TYR A 15 8.07 4.40 11.86
CA TYR A 15 8.93 5.53 11.51
C TYR A 15 8.47 6.21 10.21
N PHE A 16 7.24 6.73 10.21
CA PHE A 16 6.57 7.25 9.01
C PHE A 16 7.31 8.42 8.35
N ARG A 17 7.90 9.33 9.15
CA ARG A 17 8.76 10.41 8.62
C ARG A 17 9.99 9.88 7.87
N HIS A 18 10.55 8.76 8.33
CA HIS A 18 11.70 8.13 7.68
C HIS A 18 11.29 7.47 6.38
N VAL A 19 10.11 6.84 6.31
CA VAL A 19 9.51 6.36 5.05
C VAL A 19 9.43 7.51 4.04
N GLN A 20 8.83 8.64 4.42
CA GLN A 20 8.72 9.81 3.54
C GLN A 20 10.09 10.32 3.08
N THR A 21 11.05 10.43 4.00
CA THR A 21 12.41 10.93 3.70
C THR A 21 13.12 10.04 2.69
N VAL A 22 13.11 8.72 2.91
CA VAL A 22 13.74 7.76 2.00
C VAL A 22 13.09 7.78 0.63
N CYS A 23 11.75 7.76 0.56
CA CYS A 23 11.05 7.84 -0.71
C CYS A 23 11.37 9.15 -1.45
N ASN A 24 11.34 10.30 -0.76
CA ASN A 24 11.63 11.60 -1.36
C ASN A 24 13.05 11.69 -1.94
N GLU A 25 14.07 11.24 -1.21
CA GLU A 25 15.44 11.26 -1.71
C GLU A 25 15.64 10.43 -2.98
N VAL A 26 14.91 9.32 -3.09
CA VAL A 26 15.00 8.45 -4.26
C VAL A 26 14.14 8.97 -5.41
N LEU A 27 12.96 9.53 -5.14
CA LEU A 27 12.07 10.14 -6.13
C LEU A 27 12.71 11.36 -6.81
N LYS A 28 13.62 12.08 -6.16
CA LYS A 28 14.45 13.12 -6.81
C LYS A 28 15.26 12.58 -8.00
N LYS A 29 15.67 11.30 -7.93
CA LYS A 29 16.48 10.62 -8.96
C LYS A 29 15.64 9.76 -9.90
N ARG A 30 14.53 9.22 -9.39
CA ARG A 30 13.57 8.38 -10.12
C ARG A 30 12.18 9.03 -10.11
N PRO A 31 11.99 10.20 -10.77
CA PRO A 31 10.68 10.81 -10.86
C PRO A 31 9.75 9.85 -11.62
N GLY A 32 8.55 9.61 -11.09
CA GLY A 32 7.57 8.68 -11.68
C GLY A 32 7.62 7.24 -11.15
N ASP A 33 8.47 6.92 -10.17
CA ASP A 33 8.39 5.63 -9.47
C ASP A 33 7.09 5.57 -8.64
N GLY A 34 6.08 4.88 -9.19
CA GLY A 34 4.76 4.78 -8.58
C GLY A 34 4.77 4.06 -7.22
N VAL A 35 5.64 3.06 -7.04
CA VAL A 35 5.73 2.29 -5.80
C VAL A 35 6.29 3.17 -4.67
N LEU A 36 7.33 3.95 -4.95
CA LEU A 36 7.89 4.87 -3.95
C LEU A 36 6.96 6.05 -3.68
N THR A 37 6.23 6.52 -4.68
CA THR A 37 5.19 7.55 -4.51
C THR A 37 4.07 7.03 -3.61
N PHE A 38 3.63 5.79 -3.81
CA PHE A 38 2.66 5.12 -2.93
C PHE A 38 3.15 5.05 -1.47
N TRP A 39 4.38 4.59 -1.23
CA TRP A 39 4.92 4.49 0.12
C TRP A 39 5.15 5.85 0.79
N ARG A 40 5.47 6.90 0.02
CA ARG A 40 5.48 8.26 0.54
C ARG A 40 4.08 8.69 0.99
N ALA A 41 3.06 8.42 0.17
CA ALA A 41 1.66 8.70 0.50
C ALA A 41 1.23 7.97 1.77
N TYR A 42 1.59 6.69 1.93
CA TYR A 42 1.39 5.94 3.17
C TYR A 42 2.00 6.66 4.37
N GLY A 43 3.28 7.05 4.29
CA GLY A 43 3.93 7.78 5.39
C GLY A 43 3.24 9.10 5.74
N LEU A 44 2.67 9.81 4.75
CA LEU A 44 1.89 11.03 4.96
C LEU A 44 0.55 10.74 5.63
N LEU A 45 -0.17 9.69 5.20
CA LEU A 45 -1.43 9.25 5.83
C LEU A 45 -1.24 8.92 7.31
N MET A 46 -0.19 8.17 7.63
CA MET A 46 0.09 7.75 9.01
C MET A 46 0.45 8.92 9.94
N GLU A 47 0.86 10.06 9.40
CA GLU A 47 1.09 11.30 10.17
C GLU A 47 -0.11 12.27 10.11
N GLY A 48 -1.23 11.87 9.49
CA GLY A 48 -2.42 12.69 9.35
C GLY A 48 -2.33 13.79 8.29
N ASN A 49 -1.30 13.78 7.44
CA ASN A 49 -1.19 14.70 6.31
C ASN A 49 -1.98 14.15 5.09
N THR A 50 -3.29 14.01 5.26
CA THR A 50 -4.17 13.36 4.28
C THR A 50 -4.22 14.09 2.94
N ALA A 51 -4.19 15.43 2.93
CA ALA A 51 -4.30 16.20 1.69
C ALA A 51 -3.13 15.96 0.73
N ASP A 52 -1.90 15.97 1.25
CA ASP A 52 -0.72 15.69 0.45
C ASP A 52 -0.65 14.21 0.04
N ALA A 53 -1.07 13.30 0.93
CA ALA A 53 -1.16 11.89 0.59
C ALA A 53 -2.14 11.63 -0.55
N MET A 54 -3.33 12.25 -0.52
CA MET A 54 -4.32 12.09 -1.60
C MET A 54 -3.80 12.62 -2.92
N ARG A 55 -3.04 13.72 -2.92
CA ARG A 55 -2.38 14.23 -4.14
C ARG A 55 -1.39 13.21 -4.71
N ASP A 56 -0.59 12.59 -3.87
CA ASP A 56 0.34 11.53 -4.28
C ASP A 56 -0.41 10.32 -4.85
N LEU A 57 -1.45 9.84 -4.18
CA LEU A 57 -2.27 8.71 -4.62
C LEU A 57 -2.96 8.99 -5.96
N SER A 58 -3.52 10.19 -6.16
CA SER A 58 -4.10 10.59 -7.43
C SER A 58 -3.07 10.66 -8.56
N SER A 59 -1.82 11.00 -8.27
CA SER A 59 -0.76 11.08 -9.29
C SER A 59 -0.35 9.72 -9.87
N ILE A 60 -0.63 8.63 -9.14
CA ILE A 60 -0.32 7.25 -9.54
C ILE A 60 -1.58 6.44 -9.87
N GLN A 61 -2.73 7.10 -9.92
CA GLN A 61 -4.00 6.48 -10.30
C GLN A 61 -3.93 5.99 -11.76
N GLY A 62 -4.45 4.79 -12.03
CA GLY A 62 -4.37 4.15 -13.34
C GLY A 62 -3.14 3.26 -13.54
N ASN A 63 -2.23 3.17 -12.57
CA ASN A 63 -1.24 2.11 -12.54
C ASN A 63 -1.90 0.80 -12.08
N SER A 64 -2.11 -0.14 -13.02
CA SER A 64 -2.79 -1.42 -12.76
C SER A 64 -2.15 -2.22 -11.62
N ASP A 65 -0.83 -2.13 -11.44
CA ASP A 65 -0.10 -2.85 -10.40
C ASP A 65 -0.31 -2.25 -9.00
N LEU A 66 -0.76 -0.99 -8.92
CA LEU A 66 -0.96 -0.27 -7.66
C LEU A 66 -2.44 0.04 -7.38
N GLU A 67 -3.32 -0.15 -8.36
CA GLU A 67 -4.73 0.28 -8.32
C GLU A 67 -5.45 -0.14 -7.02
N LEU A 68 -5.31 -1.41 -6.62
CA LEU A 68 -5.89 -1.92 -5.37
C LEU A 68 -5.28 -1.27 -4.12
N ALA A 69 -3.95 -1.14 -4.08
CA ALA A 69 -3.25 -0.56 -2.95
C ALA A 69 -3.60 0.93 -2.80
N VAL A 70 -3.71 1.65 -3.92
CA VAL A 70 -4.15 3.04 -3.99
C VAL A 70 -5.58 3.18 -3.46
N ALA A 71 -6.51 2.34 -3.93
CA ALA A 71 -7.89 2.37 -3.44
C ALA A 71 -7.98 2.11 -1.92
N ALA A 72 -7.21 1.15 -1.40
CA ALA A 72 -7.15 0.87 0.03
C ALA A 72 -6.54 2.03 0.84
N ALA A 73 -5.53 2.72 0.30
CA ALA A 73 -4.92 3.89 0.93
C ALA A 73 -5.86 5.11 0.91
N GLN A 74 -6.58 5.33 -0.19
CA GLN A 74 -7.63 6.37 -0.26
C GLN A 74 -8.73 6.11 0.75
N LEU A 75 -9.19 4.85 0.87
CA LEU A 75 -10.20 4.45 1.85
C LEU A 75 -9.73 4.77 3.28
N LEU A 76 -8.49 4.42 3.62
CA LEU A 76 -7.90 4.77 4.93
C LEU A 76 -7.89 6.29 5.15
N GLY A 77 -7.54 7.07 4.12
CA GLY A 77 -7.53 8.52 4.18
C GLY A 77 -8.92 9.13 4.43
N HIS A 78 -9.95 8.63 3.74
CA HIS A 78 -11.33 9.08 3.92
C HIS A 78 -11.90 8.70 5.29
N GLU A 79 -11.65 7.48 5.77
CA GLU A 79 -12.08 7.04 7.10
C GLU A 79 -11.39 7.81 8.23
N SER A 80 -10.14 8.25 8.01
CA SER A 80 -9.36 9.01 9.01
C SER A 80 -9.65 10.52 8.97
N ALA A 81 -10.45 10.99 8.01
CA ALA A 81 -10.77 12.41 7.87
C ALA A 81 -11.68 12.89 9.01
N LYS A 82 -11.52 14.15 9.40
CA LYS A 82 -12.40 14.79 10.42
C LYS A 82 -13.87 14.78 10.02
N VAL A 83 -14.13 14.88 8.71
CA VAL A 83 -15.46 14.77 8.10
C VAL A 83 -15.35 13.69 7.04
N PRO A 84 -15.77 12.45 7.36
CA PRO A 84 -15.72 11.34 6.42
C PRO A 84 -16.63 11.56 5.23
N ASP A 85 -16.14 11.23 4.04
CA ASP A 85 -16.94 11.14 2.83
C ASP A 85 -17.52 9.72 2.74
N HIS A 86 -18.75 9.55 3.23
CA HIS A 86 -19.38 8.25 3.34
C HIS A 86 -19.65 7.58 1.99
N ASP A 87 -19.95 8.38 0.96
CA ASP A 87 -20.20 7.85 -0.39
C ASP A 87 -18.89 7.31 -0.98
N ALA A 88 -17.80 8.08 -0.89
CA ALA A 88 -16.47 7.63 -1.33
C ALA A 88 -16.00 6.37 -0.57
N ILE A 89 -16.29 6.28 0.72
CA ILE A 89 -15.97 5.10 1.54
C ILE A 89 -16.72 3.86 1.02
N ILE A 90 -18.03 3.97 0.79
CA ILE A 90 -18.86 2.87 0.30
C ILE A 90 -18.38 2.41 -1.08
N ASP A 91 -18.13 3.35 -1.99
CA ASP A 91 -17.67 3.05 -3.34
C ASP A 91 -16.31 2.35 -3.35
N LEU A 92 -15.35 2.82 -2.54
CA LEU A 92 -14.03 2.22 -2.42
C LEU A 92 -14.08 0.82 -1.78
N GLN A 93 -14.94 0.62 -0.77
CA GLN A 93 -15.14 -0.70 -0.17
C GLN A 93 -15.72 -1.70 -1.17
N ALA A 94 -16.74 -1.30 -1.94
CA ALA A 94 -17.33 -2.14 -2.97
C ALA A 94 -16.32 -2.48 -4.08
N LYS A 95 -15.55 -1.48 -4.53
CA LYS A 95 -14.46 -1.67 -5.51
C LYS A 95 -13.46 -2.71 -5.02
N LEU A 96 -12.96 -2.56 -3.78
CA LEU A 96 -12.00 -3.50 -3.20
C LEU A 96 -12.61 -4.90 -3.07
N GLU A 97 -13.86 -5.06 -2.64
CA GLU A 97 -14.47 -6.38 -2.51
C GLU A 97 -14.56 -7.14 -3.86
N ILE A 98 -14.80 -6.43 -4.95
CA ILE A 98 -14.94 -7.01 -6.29
C ILE A 98 -13.55 -7.26 -6.91
N GLU A 99 -12.73 -6.22 -6.97
CA GLU A 99 -11.44 -6.26 -7.68
C GLU A 99 -10.39 -7.10 -6.93
N GLU A 100 -10.43 -7.16 -5.59
CA GLU A 100 -9.52 -8.05 -4.83
C GLU A 100 -9.68 -9.51 -5.26
N ARG A 101 -10.87 -9.95 -5.65
CA ARG A 101 -11.14 -11.36 -6.01
C ARG A 101 -10.53 -11.75 -7.35
N THR A 102 -10.45 -10.82 -8.30
CA THR A 102 -10.06 -11.06 -9.69
C THR A 102 -8.68 -10.49 -10.04
N ALA A 103 -8.07 -9.70 -9.16
CA ALA A 103 -6.77 -9.10 -9.40
C ALA A 103 -5.65 -10.13 -9.59
N SER A 104 -4.70 -9.76 -10.44
CA SER A 104 -3.46 -10.49 -10.66
C SER A 104 -2.54 -10.43 -9.44
N ASP A 105 -1.53 -11.30 -9.43
CA ASP A 105 -0.70 -11.52 -8.24
C ASP A 105 0.08 -10.27 -7.79
N GLN A 106 0.51 -9.41 -8.72
CA GLN A 106 1.31 -8.22 -8.44
C GLN A 106 0.52 -7.12 -7.69
N PRO A 107 -0.67 -6.66 -8.16
CA PRO A 107 -1.54 -5.78 -7.38
C PRO A 107 -1.92 -6.33 -6.00
N CYS A 108 -2.15 -7.65 -5.92
CA CYS A 108 -2.45 -8.32 -4.66
C CYS A 108 -1.30 -8.21 -3.66
N LEU A 109 -0.06 -8.31 -4.14
CA LEU A 109 1.12 -8.20 -3.29
C LEU A 109 1.33 -6.78 -2.76
N HIS A 110 1.10 -5.77 -3.60
CA HIS A 110 1.15 -4.37 -3.16
C HIS A 110 0.06 -4.06 -2.14
N LEU A 111 -1.17 -4.54 -2.38
CA LEU A 111 -2.27 -4.42 -1.42
C LEU A 111 -1.96 -5.14 -0.10
N ALA A 112 -1.46 -6.37 -0.14
CA ALA A 112 -1.10 -7.13 1.04
C ALA A 112 -0.02 -6.42 1.88
N SER A 113 0.96 -5.82 1.20
CA SER A 113 2.01 -5.02 1.84
C SER A 113 1.44 -3.83 2.60
N PHE A 114 0.43 -3.16 2.04
CA PHE A 114 -0.26 -2.06 2.70
C PHE A 114 -1.09 -2.53 3.90
N TYR A 115 -1.84 -3.63 3.76
CA TYR A 115 -2.65 -4.19 4.84
C TYR A 115 -1.83 -4.71 6.02
N LEU A 116 -0.60 -5.17 5.79
CA LEU A 116 0.33 -5.57 6.84
C LEU A 116 0.57 -4.45 7.86
N TYR A 117 0.57 -3.18 7.44
CA TYR A 117 0.90 -2.05 8.30
C TYR A 117 -0.29 -1.14 8.66
N THR A 118 -1.53 -1.52 8.32
CA THR A 118 -2.71 -0.65 8.51
C THR A 118 -3.94 -1.39 9.07
N LYS A 119 -4.55 -2.27 8.26
CA LYS A 119 -5.93 -2.76 8.47
C LYS A 119 -6.04 -4.13 9.13
N SER A 120 -5.22 -5.12 8.74
CA SER A 120 -5.27 -6.49 9.32
C SER A 120 -4.15 -7.36 8.72
N LYS A 121 -3.35 -7.97 9.60
CA LYS A 121 -2.34 -8.96 9.20
C LYS A 121 -2.97 -10.20 8.58
N GLU A 122 -4.17 -10.57 9.00
CA GLU A 122 -4.92 -11.73 8.51
C GLU A 122 -5.35 -11.55 7.05
N ARG A 123 -5.87 -10.37 6.69
CA ARG A 123 -6.20 -10.06 5.28
C ARG A 123 -4.95 -10.05 4.41
N ALA A 124 -3.87 -9.43 4.89
CA ALA A 124 -2.58 -9.45 4.20
C ALA A 124 -2.10 -10.90 3.98
N ARG A 125 -2.18 -11.76 5.00
CA ARG A 125 -1.82 -13.18 4.92
C ARG A 125 -2.59 -13.91 3.83
N GLY A 126 -3.93 -13.77 3.82
CA GLY A 126 -4.78 -14.45 2.84
C GLY A 126 -4.45 -14.07 1.40
N LEU A 127 -4.13 -12.79 1.16
CA LEU A 127 -3.70 -12.31 -0.17
C LEU A 127 -2.34 -12.91 -0.56
N VAL A 128 -1.36 -12.91 0.35
CA VAL A 128 -0.02 -13.46 0.07
C VAL A 128 -0.05 -14.97 -0.15
N GLU A 129 -0.81 -15.70 0.67
CA GLU A 129 -0.99 -17.14 0.48
C GLU A 129 -1.67 -17.47 -0.86
N ARG A 130 -2.60 -16.63 -1.33
CA ARG A 130 -3.17 -16.77 -2.67
C ARG A 130 -2.10 -16.57 -3.76
N VAL A 131 -1.30 -15.52 -3.66
CA VAL A 131 -0.21 -15.26 -4.59
C VAL A 131 0.78 -16.43 -4.63
N LEU A 132 1.17 -16.96 -3.48
CA LEU A 132 2.10 -18.09 -3.40
C LEU A 132 1.51 -19.42 -3.89
N ARG A 133 0.18 -19.61 -3.85
CA ARG A 133 -0.45 -20.76 -4.51
C ARG A 133 -0.31 -20.70 -6.04
N ASN A 134 -0.36 -19.50 -6.62
CA ASN A 134 -0.21 -19.29 -8.06
C ASN A 134 1.26 -19.26 -8.49
N GLN A 135 2.11 -18.60 -7.69
CA GLN A 135 3.53 -18.39 -7.94
C GLN A 135 4.36 -18.73 -6.69
N PRO A 136 4.67 -20.02 -6.44
CA PRO A 136 5.38 -20.45 -5.24
C PRO A 136 6.78 -19.83 -5.09
N ASP A 137 7.45 -19.54 -6.21
CA ASP A 137 8.81 -19.03 -6.26
C ASP A 137 8.90 -17.49 -6.23
N MET A 138 7.78 -16.79 -6.04
CA MET A 138 7.75 -15.34 -5.96
C MET A 138 8.41 -14.86 -4.66
N VAL A 139 9.72 -14.61 -4.70
CA VAL A 139 10.53 -14.18 -3.55
C VAL A 139 9.90 -13.01 -2.78
N PRO A 140 9.40 -11.93 -3.40
CA PRO A 140 8.73 -10.85 -2.68
C PRO A 140 7.54 -11.32 -1.81
N ALA A 141 6.76 -12.28 -2.30
CA ALA A 141 5.62 -12.84 -1.57
C ALA A 141 6.10 -13.73 -0.40
N GLN A 142 7.15 -14.52 -0.59
CA GLN A 142 7.75 -15.33 0.49
C GLN A 142 8.31 -14.45 1.62
N VAL A 143 9.02 -13.37 1.27
CA VAL A 143 9.55 -12.40 2.25
C VAL A 143 8.41 -11.74 3.02
N LEU A 144 7.36 -11.30 2.32
CA LEU A 144 6.21 -10.66 2.96
C LEU A 144 5.46 -11.62 3.89
N LEU A 145 5.30 -12.89 3.49
CA LEU A 145 4.72 -13.94 4.35
C LEU A 145 5.56 -14.16 5.61
N GLY A 146 6.88 -14.21 5.46
CA GLY A 146 7.81 -14.31 6.58
C GLY A 146 7.62 -13.18 7.59
N TRP A 147 7.38 -11.95 7.13
CA TRP A 147 7.10 -10.81 8.01
C TRP A 147 5.71 -10.82 8.63
N ILE A 148 4.73 -11.47 8.01
CA ILE A 148 3.36 -11.59 8.55
C ILE A 148 3.31 -12.58 9.72
N ILE A 149 4.10 -13.66 9.64
CA ILE A 149 4.06 -14.78 10.61
C ILE A 149 4.90 -14.49 11.86
N ILE A 150 5.80 -13.51 11.81
CA ILE A 150 6.61 -13.03 12.95
C ILE A 150 5.85 -11.92 13.71
#